data_AF-A0A916ZF86-F1
#
_entry.id   AF-A0A916ZF86-F1
#
_cell.length_a   1.000
_cell.length_b   1.000
_cell.length_c   1.000
_cell.angle_alpha   90.00
_cell.angle_beta   90.00
_cell.angle_gamma   90.00
#
_symmetry.space_group_name_H-M   'P 1'
#
loop_
_entity.id
_entity.type
_entity.pdbx_description
1 polymer ?
#
loop_
_entity_poly.entity_id
_entity_poly.type
_entity_poly.pdbx_seq_one_letter_code
_entity_poly.pdbx_strand_id
1 'polypeptide(L)'
;MADLKEEDIIRLVREDEWMMGILATVKKLALPDWWVCAGFVRSKIWDIRHGYEERTPLPDVDVIYYDSSQVGEELEKEWEKRLRSIQPAVPWSVKNQVRMHRVNGISSYSSSADAISKFPETASALGLNLSDDNRILLCAPWGVADAVNGIVRPTPFFRETPERLAVYRSRLIQKNWSRQWGQITVERD
;
A
#
# COMPACT_ATOMS: atom_id res chain seq x y z
N MET A 1 16.59 -14.87 5.93
CA MET A 1 15.34 -14.09 6.00
C MET A 1 14.20 -14.69 5.15
N ALA A 2 14.23 -16.00 4.85
CA ALA A 2 13.32 -16.61 3.87
C ALA A 2 11.93 -16.99 4.42
N ASP A 3 11.60 -16.63 5.67
CA ASP A 3 10.46 -17.23 6.40
C ASP A 3 9.51 -16.23 7.06
N LEU A 4 9.55 -14.93 6.73
CA LEU A 4 8.57 -14.00 7.28
C LEU A 4 7.16 -14.37 6.80
N LYS A 5 6.27 -14.66 7.75
CA LYS A 5 4.86 -14.90 7.51
C LYS A 5 4.05 -13.64 7.79
N GLU A 6 2.74 -13.71 7.50
CA GLU A 6 1.82 -12.62 7.76
C GLU A 6 1.81 -12.20 9.24
N GLU A 7 1.87 -13.17 10.16
CA GLU A 7 1.93 -12.90 11.59
C GLU A 7 3.21 -12.17 12.01
N ASP A 8 4.34 -12.46 11.36
CA ASP A 8 5.59 -11.77 11.61
C ASP A 8 5.50 -10.31 11.14
N ILE A 9 4.90 -10.06 9.98
CA ILE A 9 4.67 -8.69 9.48
C ILE A 9 3.79 -7.92 10.45
N ILE A 10 2.70 -8.53 10.93
CA ILE A 10 1.83 -7.93 11.94
C ILE A 10 2.60 -7.61 13.23
N ARG A 11 3.46 -8.52 13.71
CA ARG A 11 4.30 -8.28 14.90
C ARG A 11 5.27 -7.11 14.66
N LEU A 12 5.96 -7.10 13.51
CA LEU A 12 6.92 -6.05 13.14
C LEU A 12 6.27 -4.67 13.04
N VAL A 13 5.02 -4.60 12.57
CA VAL A 13 4.23 -3.36 12.54
C VAL A 13 3.83 -2.95 13.96
N ARG A 14 3.40 -3.91 14.80
CA ARG A 14 2.99 -3.64 16.18
C ARG A 14 4.12 -3.07 17.03
N GLU A 15 5.34 -3.56 16.83
CA GLU A 15 6.56 -3.11 17.51
C GLU A 15 7.12 -1.80 16.96
N ASP A 16 6.56 -1.30 15.85
CA ASP A 16 6.96 -0.07 15.20
C ASP A 16 6.02 1.08 15.57
N GLU A 17 6.44 1.90 16.53
CA GLU A 17 5.63 3.00 17.08
C GLU A 17 5.17 4.00 16.01
N TRP A 18 6.00 4.28 15.00
CA TRP A 18 5.64 5.19 13.92
C TRP A 18 4.54 4.60 13.04
N MET A 19 4.66 3.31 12.68
CA MET A 19 3.63 2.65 11.88
C MET A 19 2.31 2.54 12.66
N MET A 20 2.35 2.18 13.94
CA MET A 20 1.18 2.17 14.80
C MET A 20 0.56 3.55 14.98
N GLY A 21 1.39 4.60 15.09
CA GLY A 21 0.94 5.99 15.14
C GLY A 21 0.20 6.41 13.87
N ILE A 22 0.66 5.98 12.69
CA ILE A 22 -0.03 6.20 11.41
C ILE A 22 -1.39 5.48 11.40
N LEU A 23 -1.42 4.18 11.72
CA LEU A 23 -2.66 3.40 11.73
C LEU A 23 -3.69 3.97 12.72
N ALA A 24 -3.26 4.34 13.91
CA ALA A 24 -4.12 4.97 14.92
C ALA A 24 -4.63 6.35 14.46
N THR A 25 -3.83 7.11 13.71
CA THR A 25 -4.23 8.41 13.17
C THR A 25 -5.29 8.26 12.09
N VAL A 26 -5.12 7.31 11.17
CA VAL A 26 -6.10 7.04 10.11
C VAL A 26 -7.40 6.49 10.69
N LYS A 27 -7.33 5.59 11.69
CA LYS A 27 -8.51 5.06 12.39
C LYS A 27 -9.43 6.16 12.95
N LYS A 28 -8.87 7.29 13.42
CA LYS A 28 -9.66 8.43 13.94
C LYS A 28 -10.53 9.12 12.89
N LEU A 29 -10.29 8.89 11.60
CA LEU A 29 -11.15 9.42 10.55
C LEU A 29 -12.47 8.66 10.43
N ALA A 30 -12.53 7.42 10.93
CA ALA A 30 -13.70 6.54 10.81
C ALA A 30 -14.20 6.39 9.36
N LEU A 31 -13.26 6.38 8.40
CA LEU A 31 -13.56 6.13 6.99
C LEU A 31 -14.11 4.70 6.82
N PRO A 32 -15.06 4.46 5.91
CA PRO A 32 -15.49 3.10 5.59
C PRO A 32 -14.41 2.36 4.80
N ASP A 33 -14.16 1.09 5.14
CA ASP A 33 -13.26 0.19 4.40
C ASP A 33 -11.89 0.81 4.06
N TRP A 34 -11.25 1.44 5.06
CA TRP A 34 -9.96 2.12 4.87
C TRP A 34 -8.76 1.19 5.02
N TRP A 35 -7.69 1.48 4.28
CA TRP A 35 -6.42 0.74 4.34
C TRP A 35 -5.24 1.68 4.11
N VAL A 36 -4.16 1.51 4.86
CA VAL A 36 -2.88 2.16 4.58
C VAL A 36 -2.03 1.23 3.71
N CYS A 37 -1.68 1.69 2.52
CA CYS A 37 -1.02 0.90 1.48
C CYS A 37 0.16 1.71 0.89
N ALA A 38 0.66 1.38 -0.30
CA ALA A 38 1.30 0.10 -0.58
C ALA A 38 2.76 0.12 -0.08
N GLY A 39 3.45 1.23 -0.37
CA GLY A 39 4.84 1.46 0.01
C GLY A 39 5.05 1.42 1.51
N PHE A 40 4.04 1.82 2.30
CA PHE A 40 4.07 1.77 3.75
C PHE A 40 4.43 0.39 4.32
N VAL A 41 3.82 -0.68 3.78
CA VAL A 41 4.07 -2.05 4.21
C VAL A 41 5.33 -2.62 3.54
N ARG A 42 5.41 -2.47 2.20
CA ARG A 42 6.49 -3.05 1.40
C ARG A 42 7.87 -2.53 1.81
N SER A 43 8.01 -1.22 2.05
CA SER A 43 9.28 -0.64 2.46
C SER A 43 9.74 -1.15 3.82
N LYS A 44 8.84 -1.35 4.79
CA LYS A 44 9.20 -2.00 6.07
C LYS A 44 9.77 -3.40 5.85
N ILE A 45 9.09 -4.22 5.04
CA ILE A 45 9.55 -5.59 4.73
C ILE A 45 10.93 -5.55 4.06
N TRP A 46 11.12 -4.64 3.11
CA TRP A 46 12.37 -4.54 2.37
C TRP A 46 13.52 -3.94 3.19
N ASP A 47 13.26 -2.96 4.05
CA ASP A 47 14.27 -2.42 4.96
C ASP A 47 14.82 -3.52 5.86
N ILE A 48 13.94 -4.35 6.45
CA ILE A 48 14.36 -5.51 7.25
C ILE A 48 15.16 -6.49 6.40
N ARG A 49 14.70 -6.78 5.17
CA ARG A 49 15.41 -7.65 4.21
C ARG A 49 16.85 -7.23 3.96
N HIS A 50 17.10 -5.94 3.95
CA HIS A 50 18.40 -5.37 3.66
C HIS A 50 19.20 -5.01 4.92
N GLY A 51 18.66 -5.30 6.11
CA GLY A 51 19.30 -4.98 7.39
C GLY A 51 19.39 -3.48 7.66
N TYR A 52 18.45 -2.69 7.13
CA TYR A 52 18.41 -1.25 7.37
C TYR A 52 17.88 -0.98 8.78
N GLU A 53 18.68 -0.27 9.57
CA GLU A 53 18.31 0.17 10.92
C GLU A 53 17.44 1.43 10.86
N GLU A 54 17.69 2.29 9.87
CA GLU A 54 16.89 3.48 9.60
C GLU A 54 15.80 3.20 8.57
N ARG A 55 14.60 3.74 8.81
CA ARG A 55 13.48 3.63 7.87
C ARG A 55 13.79 4.36 6.57
N THR A 56 13.60 3.70 5.43
CA THR A 56 13.61 4.37 4.13
C THR A 56 12.48 5.41 4.07
N PRO A 57 12.77 6.70 3.78
CA PRO A 57 11.75 7.72 3.63
C PRO A 57 10.72 7.35 2.56
N LEU A 58 9.44 7.48 2.92
CA LEU A 58 8.35 7.24 1.99
C LEU A 58 8.02 8.54 1.22
N PRO A 59 7.87 8.49 -0.11
CA PRO A 59 7.41 9.65 -0.88
C PRO A 59 5.97 10.04 -0.53
N ASP A 60 5.17 9.06 -0.10
CA ASP A 60 3.77 9.18 0.26
C ASP A 60 3.37 8.09 1.28
N VAL A 61 2.32 8.36 2.04
CA VAL A 61 1.57 7.35 2.82
C VAL A 61 0.17 7.30 2.24
N ASP A 62 -0.07 6.31 1.39
CA ASP A 62 -1.35 6.09 0.72
C ASP A 62 -2.39 5.53 1.70
N VAL A 63 -3.46 6.27 1.89
CA VAL A 63 -4.67 5.86 2.58
C VAL A 63 -5.76 5.70 1.53
N ILE A 64 -6.19 4.47 1.29
CA ILE A 64 -7.32 4.18 0.43
C ILE A 64 -8.56 3.91 1.27
N TYR A 65 -9.73 4.18 0.73
CA TYR A 65 -11.00 3.81 1.35
C TYR A 65 -12.07 3.56 0.27
N TYR A 66 -13.16 2.90 0.63
CA TYR A 66 -14.27 2.64 -0.28
C TYR A 66 -15.57 3.21 0.29
N ASP A 67 -16.04 4.30 -0.31
CA ASP A 67 -17.33 4.89 0.02
C ASP A 67 -18.11 5.25 -1.25
N SER A 68 -19.19 4.51 -1.52
CA SER A 68 -20.04 4.76 -2.68
C SER A 68 -21.01 5.94 -2.49
N SER A 69 -21.17 6.43 -1.26
CA SER A 69 -22.04 7.57 -0.97
C SER A 69 -21.37 8.92 -1.25
N GLN A 70 -20.03 8.96 -1.32
CA GLN A 70 -19.25 10.18 -1.43
C GLN A 70 -18.10 10.06 -2.44
N VAL A 71 -18.26 10.58 -3.67
CA VAL A 71 -17.32 10.33 -4.79
C VAL A 71 -16.44 11.55 -5.15
N GLY A 72 -16.63 12.68 -4.46
CA GLY A 72 -15.89 13.93 -4.73
C GLY A 72 -14.41 13.82 -4.35
N GLU A 73 -13.53 14.34 -5.20
CA GLU A 73 -12.08 14.42 -4.90
C GLU A 73 -11.82 15.43 -3.77
N GLU A 74 -12.68 16.43 -3.61
CA GLU A 74 -12.60 17.46 -2.59
C GLU A 74 -12.57 16.85 -1.18
N LEU A 75 -13.37 15.80 -0.95
CA LEU A 75 -13.41 15.09 0.33
C LEU A 75 -12.09 14.35 0.60
N GLU A 76 -11.48 13.75 -0.42
CA GLU A 76 -10.14 13.17 -0.28
C GLU A 76 -9.13 14.22 0.21
N LYS A 77 -9.21 15.45 -0.33
CA LYS A 77 -8.33 16.57 0.05
C LYS A 77 -8.63 17.10 1.45
N GLU A 78 -9.89 17.08 1.89
CA GLU A 78 -10.26 17.39 3.27
C GLU A 78 -9.67 16.37 4.26
N TRP A 79 -9.75 15.07 3.93
CA TRP A 79 -9.14 14.02 4.74
C TRP A 79 -7.62 14.15 4.81
N GLU A 80 -6.95 14.39 3.68
CA GLU A 80 -5.53 14.67 3.66
C GLU A 80 -5.17 15.89 4.54
N LYS A 81 -5.97 16.97 4.48
CA LYS A 81 -5.75 18.18 5.31
C LYS A 81 -5.92 17.86 6.79
N ARG A 82 -6.92 17.07 7.17
CA ARG A 82 -7.14 16.63 8.54
C ARG A 82 -5.98 15.78 9.05
N LEU A 83 -5.51 14.81 8.27
CA LEU A 83 -4.35 13.99 8.61
C LEU A 83 -3.08 14.84 8.77
N ARG A 84 -2.82 15.76 7.83
CA ARG A 84 -1.70 16.71 7.91
C ARG A 84 -1.77 17.61 9.14
N SER A 85 -2.96 17.98 9.62
CA SER A 85 -3.11 18.76 10.85
C SER A 85 -2.73 17.99 12.11
N ILE A 86 -2.85 16.66 12.09
CA ILE A 86 -2.54 15.77 13.23
C ILE A 86 -1.06 15.32 13.16
N GLN A 87 -0.60 14.92 11.98
CA GLN A 87 0.77 14.46 11.71
C GLN A 87 1.33 15.17 10.47
N PRO A 88 1.90 16.38 10.61
CA PRO A 88 2.31 17.22 9.48
C PRO A 88 3.55 16.72 8.74
N ALA A 89 4.39 15.93 9.41
CA ALA A 89 5.59 15.36 8.80
C ALA A 89 5.30 14.16 7.88
N VAL A 90 4.09 13.60 7.93
CA VAL A 90 3.72 12.44 7.13
C VAL A 90 3.15 12.90 5.77
N PRO A 91 3.68 12.39 4.64
CA PRO A 91 3.23 12.79 3.30
C PRO A 91 1.92 12.08 2.91
N TRP A 92 0.81 12.47 3.54
CA TRP A 92 -0.50 11.82 3.33
C TRP A 92 -1.03 11.95 1.90
N SER A 93 -1.46 10.82 1.34
CA SER A 93 -2.20 10.70 0.07
C SER A 93 -3.49 9.94 0.37
N VAL A 94 -4.67 10.57 0.22
CA VAL A 94 -5.96 9.90 0.47
C VAL A 94 -6.71 9.71 -0.84
N LYS A 95 -7.28 8.52 -1.06
CA LYS A 95 -7.97 8.16 -2.32
C LYS A 95 -9.21 7.31 -2.09
N ASN A 96 -10.36 7.76 -2.59
CA ASN A 96 -11.57 6.93 -2.62
C ASN A 96 -11.52 6.00 -3.83
N GLN A 97 -11.58 4.70 -3.60
CA GLN A 97 -11.53 3.70 -4.66
C GLN A 97 -12.75 3.76 -5.59
N VAL A 98 -13.89 4.27 -5.11
CA VAL A 98 -15.06 4.52 -5.97
C VAL A 98 -14.76 5.51 -7.08
N ARG A 99 -13.86 6.48 -6.86
CA ARG A 99 -13.41 7.42 -7.90
C ARG A 99 -12.24 6.86 -8.71
N MET A 100 -11.32 6.17 -8.05
CA MET A 100 -10.05 5.75 -8.66
C MET A 100 -10.19 4.81 -9.85
N HIS A 101 -11.26 4.01 -9.95
CA HIS A 101 -11.46 3.19 -11.16
C HIS A 101 -11.57 4.04 -12.43
N ARG A 102 -12.22 5.23 -12.34
CA ARG A 102 -12.36 6.16 -13.47
C ARG A 102 -11.04 6.81 -13.83
N VAL A 103 -10.28 7.23 -12.81
CA VAL A 103 -8.94 7.81 -12.97
C VAL A 103 -7.99 6.80 -13.63
N ASN A 104 -8.10 5.52 -13.24
CA ASN A 104 -7.27 4.44 -13.77
C ASN A 104 -7.79 3.88 -15.11
N GLY A 105 -8.98 4.27 -15.56
CA GLY A 105 -9.59 3.75 -16.80
C GLY A 105 -9.94 2.26 -16.73
N ILE A 106 -10.34 1.76 -15.55
CA ILE A 106 -10.67 0.34 -15.33
C ILE A 106 -12.09 0.15 -14.77
N SER A 107 -12.53 -1.10 -14.66
CA SER A 107 -13.82 -1.44 -14.06
C SER A 107 -13.89 -1.01 -12.59
N SER A 108 -15.09 -0.63 -12.14
CA SER A 108 -15.34 -0.24 -10.76
C SER A 108 -14.89 -1.33 -9.78
N TYR A 109 -14.25 -0.91 -8.71
CA TYR A 109 -13.93 -1.82 -7.61
C TYR A 109 -15.17 -2.13 -6.78
N SER A 110 -15.18 -3.30 -6.14
CA SER A 110 -16.23 -3.69 -5.20
C SER A 110 -15.91 -3.36 -3.73
N SER A 111 -14.63 -3.13 -3.43
CA SER A 111 -14.10 -2.82 -2.09
C SER A 111 -12.68 -2.26 -2.22
N SER A 112 -12.11 -1.78 -1.11
CA SER A 112 -10.69 -1.43 -1.04
C SER A 112 -9.79 -2.66 -1.19
N ALA A 113 -10.18 -3.82 -0.65
CA ALA A 113 -9.44 -5.07 -0.84
C ALA A 113 -9.39 -5.48 -2.32
N ASP A 114 -10.50 -5.31 -3.04
CA ASP A 114 -10.53 -5.51 -4.50
C ASP A 114 -9.60 -4.53 -5.23
N ALA A 115 -9.57 -3.26 -4.81
CA ALA A 115 -8.62 -2.28 -5.36
C ALA A 115 -7.16 -2.67 -5.11
N ILE A 116 -6.81 -3.13 -3.90
CA ILE A 116 -5.47 -3.61 -3.55
C ILE A 116 -5.08 -4.81 -4.42
N SER A 117 -6.01 -5.73 -4.69
CA SER A 117 -5.75 -6.89 -5.56
C SER A 117 -5.37 -6.48 -6.99
N LYS A 118 -5.83 -5.30 -7.43
CA LYS A 118 -5.57 -4.72 -8.73
C LYS A 118 -4.44 -3.68 -8.69
N PHE A 119 -3.58 -3.68 -7.67
CA PHE A 119 -2.36 -2.88 -7.74
C PHE A 119 -1.39 -3.41 -8.80
N PRO A 120 -0.48 -2.57 -9.33
CA PRO A 120 0.35 -2.96 -10.47
C PRO A 120 1.33 -4.10 -10.16
N GLU A 121 1.81 -4.20 -8.92
CA GLU A 121 2.79 -5.21 -8.49
C GLU A 121 2.27 -6.05 -7.32
N THR A 122 2.52 -7.37 -7.34
CA THR A 122 2.15 -8.28 -6.25
C THR A 122 2.80 -7.90 -4.92
N ALA A 123 4.09 -7.55 -4.91
CA ALA A 123 4.80 -7.07 -3.72
C ALA A 123 4.31 -5.71 -3.20
N SER A 124 3.52 -4.97 -3.98
CA SER A 124 2.89 -3.71 -3.56
C SER A 124 1.43 -3.90 -3.16
N ALA A 125 0.79 -5.01 -3.52
CA ALA A 125 -0.62 -5.30 -3.23
C ALA A 125 -0.80 -5.72 -1.76
N LEU A 126 -0.48 -4.80 -0.84
CA LEU A 126 -0.50 -4.96 0.59
C LEU A 126 -1.18 -3.75 1.23
N GLY A 127 -2.03 -4.00 2.22
CA GLY A 127 -2.68 -2.96 3.01
C GLY A 127 -2.75 -3.33 4.49
N LEU A 128 -2.61 -2.33 5.36
CA LEU A 128 -2.81 -2.48 6.79
C LEU A 128 -4.02 -1.67 7.24
N ASN A 129 -4.83 -2.27 8.11
CA ASN A 129 -5.94 -1.62 8.80
C ASN A 129 -5.81 -1.87 10.31
N LEU A 130 -6.42 -1.00 11.11
CA LEU A 130 -6.56 -1.19 12.54
C LEU A 130 -8.05 -1.32 12.89
N SER A 131 -8.44 -2.50 13.36
CA SER A 131 -9.82 -2.78 13.78
C SER A 131 -10.22 -1.96 15.00
N ASP A 132 -11.51 -1.95 15.33
CA ASP A 132 -12.05 -1.22 16.48
C ASP A 132 -11.41 -1.64 17.82
N ASP A 133 -11.07 -2.93 17.97
CA ASP A 133 -10.36 -3.49 19.13
C ASP A 133 -8.82 -3.39 19.03
N ASN A 134 -8.31 -2.54 18.14
CA ASN A 134 -6.89 -2.25 17.92
C ASN A 134 -6.06 -3.47 17.47
N ARG A 135 -6.68 -4.43 16.78
CA ARG A 135 -5.96 -5.50 16.09
C ARG A 135 -5.55 -5.02 14.70
N ILE A 136 -4.31 -5.32 14.33
CA ILE A 136 -3.81 -5.05 12.99
C ILE A 136 -4.39 -6.10 12.06
N LEU A 137 -5.02 -5.65 10.98
CA LEU A 137 -5.48 -6.48 9.88
C LEU A 137 -4.53 -6.27 8.69
N LEU A 138 -4.20 -7.37 8.01
CA LEU A 138 -3.38 -7.36 6.81
C LEU A 138 -4.22 -7.81 5.61
N CYS A 139 -4.28 -6.99 4.58
CA CYS A 139 -4.79 -7.35 3.26
C CYS A 139 -3.61 -7.71 2.36
N ALA A 140 -3.51 -8.98 1.96
CA ALA A 140 -2.47 -9.48 1.06
C ALA A 140 -3.10 -10.46 0.04
N PRO A 141 -3.88 -9.97 -0.94
CA PRO A 141 -4.63 -10.81 -1.88
C PRO A 141 -3.77 -11.76 -2.71
N TRP A 142 -2.48 -11.47 -2.87
CA TRP A 142 -1.50 -12.31 -3.57
C TRP A 142 -0.50 -12.98 -2.61
N GLY A 143 -0.78 -12.96 -1.31
CA GLY A 143 0.13 -13.36 -0.25
C GLY A 143 1.31 -12.39 -0.08
N VAL A 144 2.15 -12.66 0.92
CA VAL A 144 3.30 -11.79 1.28
C VAL A 144 4.63 -12.27 0.71
N ALA A 145 4.66 -13.46 0.10
CA ALA A 145 5.89 -14.13 -0.32
C ALA A 145 6.73 -13.29 -1.29
N ASP A 146 6.09 -12.59 -2.23
CA ASP A 146 6.81 -11.74 -3.19
C ASP A 146 7.48 -10.55 -2.50
N ALA A 147 6.76 -9.87 -1.60
CA ALA A 147 7.33 -8.76 -0.84
C ALA A 147 8.50 -9.23 0.04
N VAL A 148 8.32 -10.34 0.77
CA VAL A 148 9.35 -10.92 1.66
C VAL A 148 10.60 -11.35 0.89
N ASN A 149 10.41 -11.96 -0.29
CA ASN A 149 11.51 -12.44 -1.11
C ASN A 149 12.11 -11.35 -2.02
N GLY A 150 11.58 -10.12 -1.98
CA GLY A 150 12.05 -9.03 -2.83
C GLY A 150 11.73 -9.24 -4.30
N ILE A 151 10.69 -10.01 -4.63
CA ILE A 151 10.25 -10.30 -5.99
C ILE A 151 9.19 -9.27 -6.38
N VAL A 152 9.43 -8.55 -7.47
CA VAL A 152 8.48 -7.60 -8.05
C VAL A 152 7.99 -8.18 -9.37
N ARG A 153 6.69 -8.48 -9.44
CA ARG A 153 6.04 -8.98 -10.65
C ARG A 153 4.62 -8.41 -10.78
N PRO A 154 4.06 -8.38 -11.99
CA PRO A 154 2.72 -7.83 -12.17
C PRO A 154 1.66 -8.73 -11.55
N THR A 155 0.62 -8.12 -10.98
CA THR A 155 -0.59 -8.86 -10.55
C THR A 155 -1.30 -9.49 -11.75
N PRO A 156 -2.10 -10.56 -11.58
CA PRO A 156 -2.87 -11.15 -12.67
C PRO A 156 -3.69 -10.14 -13.47
N PHE A 157 -4.29 -9.14 -12.80
CA PHE A 157 -5.03 -8.07 -13.46
C PHE A 157 -4.16 -7.24 -14.42
N PHE A 158 -2.90 -6.97 -14.04
CA PHE A 158 -1.94 -6.24 -14.87
C PHE A 158 -1.28 -7.09 -15.95
N ARG A 159 -1.27 -8.43 -15.81
CA ARG A 159 -0.83 -9.37 -16.85
C ARG A 159 -1.84 -9.57 -17.98
N GLU A 160 -3.12 -9.29 -17.72
CA GLU A 160 -4.22 -9.64 -18.60
C GLU A 160 -4.15 -8.96 -19.97
N THR A 161 -3.69 -7.70 -20.04
CA THR A 161 -3.61 -6.96 -21.30
C THR A 161 -2.26 -6.25 -21.49
N PRO A 162 -1.79 -6.08 -22.75
CA PRO A 162 -0.56 -5.35 -23.05
C PRO A 162 -0.54 -3.92 -22.50
N GLU A 163 -1.68 -3.23 -22.50
CA GLU A 163 -1.81 -1.85 -22.04
C GLU A 163 -1.56 -1.74 -20.53
N ARG A 164 -2.15 -2.66 -19.75
CA ARG A 164 -1.92 -2.70 -18.30
C ARG A 164 -0.49 -3.12 -17.98
N LEU A 165 0.05 -4.09 -18.72
CA LEU A 165 1.44 -4.49 -18.56
C LEU A 165 2.41 -3.34 -18.86
N ALA A 166 2.10 -2.47 -19.83
CA ALA A 166 2.88 -1.26 -20.11
C ALA A 166 2.89 -0.27 -18.94
N VAL A 167 1.78 -0.15 -18.18
CA VAL A 167 1.72 0.66 -16.95
C VAL A 167 2.64 0.08 -15.87
N TYR A 168 2.62 -1.25 -15.68
CA TYR A 168 3.56 -1.93 -14.78
C TYR A 168 5.02 -1.64 -15.18
N ARG A 169 5.39 -1.82 -16.45
CA ARG A 169 6.74 -1.56 -16.97
C ARG A 169 7.17 -0.11 -16.75
N SER A 170 6.27 0.85 -16.97
CA SER A 170 6.52 2.27 -16.72
C SER A 170 6.81 2.54 -15.23
N ARG A 171 6.08 1.88 -14.33
CA ARG A 171 6.31 1.98 -12.88
C ARG A 171 7.64 1.39 -12.45
N LEU A 172 8.11 0.29 -13.06
CA LEU A 172 9.43 -0.27 -12.77
C LEU A 172 10.54 0.77 -12.97
N ILE A 173 10.46 1.53 -14.06
CA ILE A 173 11.42 2.58 -14.42
C ILE A 173 11.31 3.75 -13.43
N GLN A 174 10.07 4.22 -13.18
CA GLN A 174 9.83 5.37 -12.31
C GLN A 174 10.28 5.11 -10.87
N LYS A 175 9.98 3.93 -10.33
CA LYS A 175 10.26 3.60 -8.93
C LYS A 175 11.71 3.20 -8.72
N ASN A 176 12.34 2.56 -9.71
CA ASN A 176 13.75 2.16 -9.70
C ASN A 176 14.21 1.58 -8.34
N TRP A 177 13.40 0.67 -7.78
CA TRP A 177 13.57 0.19 -6.41
C TRP A 177 14.96 -0.40 -6.16
N SER A 178 15.60 -0.98 -7.18
CA SER A 178 16.93 -1.58 -7.09
C SER A 178 18.02 -0.59 -6.69
N ARG A 179 17.77 0.71 -6.87
CA ARG A 179 18.67 1.77 -6.39
C ARG A 179 18.69 1.87 -4.87
N GLN A 180 17.52 1.68 -4.23
CA GLN A 180 17.37 1.76 -2.79
C GLN A 180 17.52 0.39 -2.12
N TRP A 181 16.98 -0.66 -2.72
CA TRP A 181 17.00 -2.03 -2.21
C TRP A 181 17.70 -2.94 -3.23
N GLY A 182 19.01 -3.15 -3.05
CA GLY A 182 19.85 -3.84 -4.04
C GLY A 182 19.57 -5.33 -4.23
N GLN A 183 18.83 -5.97 -3.32
CA GLN A 183 18.51 -7.41 -3.32
C GLN A 183 17.05 -7.69 -3.71
N ILE A 184 16.55 -6.93 -4.70
CA ILE A 184 15.25 -7.17 -5.31
C ILE A 184 15.41 -7.79 -6.70
N THR A 185 14.48 -8.66 -7.07
CA THR A 185 14.36 -9.25 -8.40
C THR A 185 13.10 -8.71 -9.05
N VAL A 186 13.24 -8.15 -10.24
CA VAL A 186 12.13 -7.61 -11.01
C VAL A 186 11.85 -8.53 -12.20
N GLU A 187 10.64 -9.07 -12.27
CA GLU A 187 10.16 -9.82 -13.44
C GLU A 187 9.88 -8.81 -14.55
N ARG A 188 10.72 -8.85 -15.59
CA ARG A 188 10.65 -7.89 -16.70
C ARG A 188 9.86 -8.41 -17.89
N ASP A 189 9.68 -9.73 -18.02
CA ASP A 189 8.73 -10.49 -18.83
C ASP A 189 8.92 -11.99 -18.56
#